data_AF-A0A8X6JKS3-F1
#
_entry.id   AF-A0A8X6JKS3-F1
#
_cell.length_a   1.000
_cell.length_b   1.000
_cell.length_c   1.000
_cell.angle_alpha   90.00
_cell.angle_beta   90.00
_cell.angle_gamma   90.00
#
_symmetry.space_group_name_H-M   'P 1'
#
loop_
_entity.id
_entity.type
_entity.pdbx_description
1 polymer ?
#
loop_
_entity_poly.entity_id
_entity_poly.type
_entity_poly.pdbx_seq_one_letter_code
_entity_poly.pdbx_strand_id
1 'polypeptide(L)'
;TTLTAISVHIVYTRYRYHLKVWLYSRGFSWLKKKDDRDLEKKHDAFLSFSDKDLDFVRTHLIPELEEKDPFYSTFVPPRDMQAGKFELDYIMEEVKNSKRIIAFVN
;
A
#
# COMPACT_ATOMS: atom_id res chain seq x y z
N THR A 1 -21.49 22.59 31.96
CA THR A 1 -21.26 21.38 31.12
C THR A 1 -21.29 21.69 29.63
N THR A 2 -22.15 22.59 29.15
CA THR A 2 -22.23 22.99 27.72
C THR A 2 -21.04 23.85 27.27
N LEU A 3 -20.65 24.86 28.05
CA LEU A 3 -19.49 25.72 27.74
C LEU A 3 -18.17 24.94 27.69
N THR A 4 -18.01 23.96 28.59
CA THR A 4 -16.84 23.06 28.61
C THR A 4 -16.82 22.13 27.39
N ALA A 5 -17.98 21.70 26.89
CA ALA A 5 -18.04 20.89 25.66
C ALA A 5 -17.67 21.71 24.41
N ILE A 6 -18.13 22.96 24.34
CA ILE A 6 -17.81 23.88 23.24
C ILE A 6 -16.31 24.20 23.22
N SER A 7 -15.71 24.48 24.38
CA SER A 7 -14.26 24.76 24.46
C SER A 7 -13.42 23.55 24.03
N VAL A 8 -13.77 22.34 24.47
CA VAL A 8 -13.11 21.10 24.04
C VAL A 8 -13.26 20.88 22.53
N HIS A 9 -14.43 21.17 21.96
CA HIS A 9 -14.66 21.05 20.52
C HIS A 9 -13.81 22.04 19.69
N ILE A 10 -13.68 23.29 20.15
CA ILE A 10 -12.85 24.31 19.50
C ILE A 10 -11.36 23.92 19.56
N VAL A 11 -10.89 23.44 20.71
CA VAL A 11 -9.52 22.96 20.87
C VAL A 11 -9.28 21.74 19.96
N TYR A 12 -10.20 20.77 19.94
CA TYR A 12 -10.08 19.60 19.07
C TYR A 12 -10.00 19.97 17.59
N THR A 13 -10.87 20.86 17.11
CA THR A 13 -10.89 21.25 15.69
C THR A 13 -9.64 22.03 15.31
N ARG A 14 -9.13 22.90 16.19
CA ARG A 14 -7.91 23.67 15.94
C ARG A 14 -6.64 22.83 15.91
N TYR A 15 -6.55 21.81 16.78
CA TYR A 15 -5.39 20.91 16.85
C TYR A 15 -5.59 19.58 16.11
N ARG A 16 -6.69 19.42 15.37
CA ARG A 16 -7.06 18.16 14.70
C ARG A 16 -5.93 17.60 13.83
N TYR A 17 -5.24 18.47 13.11
CA TYR A 17 -4.10 18.08 12.26
C TYR A 17 -2.93 17.56 13.09
N HIS A 18 -2.50 18.31 14.11
CA HIS A 18 -1.42 17.90 15.01
C HIS A 18 -1.74 16.60 15.74
N LEU A 19 -2.98 16.44 16.22
CA LEU A 19 -3.44 15.20 16.84
C LEU A 19 -3.38 14.04 15.85
N LYS A 20 -3.80 14.25 14.60
CA LYS A 20 -3.75 13.24 13.56
C LYS A 20 -2.31 12.81 13.27
N VAL A 21 -1.39 13.75 13.06
CA VAL A 21 0.03 13.44 12.82
C VAL A 21 0.63 12.69 14.01
N TRP A 22 0.35 13.15 15.23
CA TRP A 22 0.82 12.52 16.46
C TRP A 22 0.29 11.09 16.63
N LEU A 23 -0.99 10.85 16.36
CA LEU A 23 -1.60 9.51 16.37
C LEU A 23 -0.95 8.59 15.32
N TYR A 24 -0.67 9.11 14.12
CA TYR A 24 0.01 8.34 13.07
C TYR A 24 1.44 7.96 13.49
N SER A 25 2.19 8.87 14.13
CA SER A 25 3.54 8.59 14.63
C SER A 25 3.59 7.52 15.73
N ARG A 26 2.48 7.31 16.45
CA ARG A 26 2.35 6.30 17.52
C ARG A 26 1.82 4.95 17.03
N GLY A 27 1.71 4.74 15.73
CA GLY A 27 1.30 3.45 15.17
C GLY A 27 -0.20 3.18 15.26
N PHE A 28 -1.06 4.20 15.43
CA PHE A 28 -2.51 4.04 15.31
C PHE A 28 -2.91 3.84 13.84
N SER A 29 -2.61 2.65 13.32
CA SER A 29 -2.85 2.22 11.95
C SER A 29 -4.33 2.23 11.56
N TRP A 30 -5.25 2.12 12.53
CA TRP A 30 -6.70 2.19 12.27
C TRP A 30 -7.18 3.59 11.84
N LEU A 31 -6.37 4.63 12.07
CA LEU A 31 -6.65 5.98 11.58
C LEU A 31 -6.18 6.21 10.14
N LYS A 32 -5.44 5.25 9.56
CA LYS A 32 -5.15 5.25 8.13
C LYS A 32 -6.50 5.13 7.42
N LYS A 33 -6.81 6.13 6.59
CA LYS A 33 -8.01 6.08 5.76
C LYS A 33 -7.81 4.88 4.82
N LYS A 34 -8.51 3.77 5.08
CA LYS A 34 -8.63 2.72 4.07
C LYS A 34 -9.35 3.36 2.88
N ASP A 35 -8.71 3.33 1.73
CA ASP A 35 -9.39 3.71 0.49
C ASP A 35 -10.36 2.57 0.19
N ASP A 36 -11.67 2.84 0.15
CA ASP A 36 -12.66 1.78 -0.09
C ASP A 36 -12.40 1.09 -1.45
N ARG A 37 -11.76 1.80 -2.39
CA ARG A 37 -11.31 1.26 -3.69
C ARG A 37 -10.22 0.21 -3.58
N ASP A 38 -9.47 0.20 -2.48
CA ASP A 38 -8.41 -0.77 -2.21
C ASP A 38 -8.99 -2.07 -1.62
N LEU A 39 -10.25 -2.08 -1.13
CA LEU A 39 -10.85 -3.26 -0.50
C LEU A 39 -11.12 -4.40 -1.48
N GLU A 40 -11.38 -4.07 -2.74
CA GLU A 40 -11.67 -5.04 -3.81
C GLU A 40 -10.41 -5.52 -4.56
N LYS A 41 -9.22 -4.99 -4.21
CA LYS A 41 -7.95 -5.33 -4.87
C LYS A 41 -7.36 -6.61 -4.28
N LYS A 42 -6.86 -7.49 -5.16
CA LYS A 42 -6.28 -8.78 -4.80
C LYS A 42 -4.88 -8.66 -4.19
N HIS A 43 -4.09 -7.72 -4.71
CA HIS A 43 -2.68 -7.54 -4.33
C HIS A 43 -2.45 -6.19 -3.66
N ASP A 44 -1.55 -6.16 -2.69
CA ASP A 44 -1.13 -4.90 -2.07
C ASP A 44 -0.28 -4.06 -3.03
N ALA A 45 0.54 -4.71 -3.86
CA ALA A 45 1.33 -4.03 -4.87
C ALA A 45 1.60 -4.90 -6.11
N PHE A 46 1.64 -4.26 -7.27
CA PHE A 46 2.22 -4.79 -8.50
C PHE A 46 3.69 -4.37 -8.60
N LEU A 47 4.60 -5.30 -8.87
CA LEU A 47 6.03 -5.02 -9.06
C LEU A 47 6.35 -4.83 -10.54
N SER A 48 6.80 -3.62 -10.89
CA SER A 48 7.30 -3.25 -12.21
C SER A 48 8.81 -3.03 -12.13
N PHE A 49 9.58 -3.81 -12.86
CA PHE A 49 11.04 -3.75 -12.87
C PHE A 49 11.57 -4.20 -14.22
N SER A 50 12.83 -3.86 -14.52
CA SER A 50 13.50 -4.33 -15.73
C SER A 50 14.12 -5.71 -15.50
N ASP A 51 14.30 -6.50 -16.56
CA ASP A 51 14.93 -7.83 -16.44
C ASP A 51 16.35 -7.76 -15.85
N LYS A 52 17.04 -6.63 -15.99
CA LYS A 52 18.37 -6.40 -15.40
C LYS A 52 18.35 -6.39 -13.87
N ASP A 53 17.20 -6.04 -13.30
CA ASP A 53 17.03 -5.91 -11.85
C ASP A 53 16.39 -7.15 -11.23
N LEU A 54 16.09 -8.18 -12.04
CA LEU A 54 15.40 -9.40 -11.62
C LEU A 54 16.09 -10.08 -10.43
N ASP A 55 17.42 -10.17 -10.45
CA ASP A 55 18.19 -10.79 -9.37
C ASP A 55 18.04 -10.03 -8.05
N PHE A 56 18.15 -8.70 -8.08
CA PHE A 56 17.96 -7.86 -6.89
C PHE A 56 16.52 -7.95 -6.37
N VAL A 57 15.54 -7.90 -7.27
CA VAL A 57 14.12 -7.97 -6.88
C VAL A 57 13.82 -9.31 -6.23
N ARG A 58 14.31 -10.42 -6.78
CA ARG A 58 14.09 -11.76 -6.24
C ARG A 58 14.80 -12.01 -4.91
N THR A 59 16.04 -11.55 -4.78
CA THR A 59 16.88 -11.87 -3.60
C THR A 59 16.68 -10.90 -2.45
N HIS A 60 16.21 -9.68 -2.72
CA HIS A 60 16.13 -8.63 -1.71
C HIS A 60 14.72 -8.04 -1.62
N LEU A 61 14.19 -7.50 -2.72
CA LEU A 61 12.94 -6.73 -2.65
C LEU A 61 11.72 -7.57 -2.26
N ILE A 62 11.56 -8.76 -2.86
CA ILE A 62 10.43 -9.65 -2.56
C ILE A 62 10.49 -10.15 -1.11
N PRO A 63 11.62 -10.70 -0.61
CA PRO A 63 11.72 -11.10 0.80
C PRO A 63 11.43 -9.96 1.79
N GLU A 64 11.94 -8.75 1.52
CA GLU A 64 11.67 -7.58 2.37
C GLU A 64 10.18 -7.20 2.42
N LEU A 65 9.43 -7.44 1.34
CA LEU A 65 8.00 -7.11 1.25
C LEU A 65 7.09 -8.22 1.78
N GLU A 66 7.39 -9.49 1.46
CA GLU A 66 6.49 -10.61 1.73
C GLU A 66 6.82 -11.35 3.03
N GLU A 67 8.07 -11.32 3.52
CA GLU A 67 8.50 -12.10 4.70
C GLU A 67 8.65 -11.28 5.98
N LYS A 68 8.65 -9.94 5.90
CA LYS A 68 8.77 -9.05 7.06
C LYS A 68 7.44 -8.38 7.38
N ASP A 69 7.22 -8.09 8.67
CA ASP A 69 6.07 -7.29 9.06
C ASP A 69 6.21 -5.86 8.51
N PRO A 70 5.19 -5.32 7.81
CA PRO A 70 3.91 -5.96 7.48
C PRO A 70 3.99 -6.84 6.22
N PHE A 71 3.54 -8.11 6.32
CA PHE A 71 3.59 -9.12 5.25
C PHE A 71 2.71 -8.72 4.05
N TYR A 72 3.29 -8.07 3.05
CA TYR A 72 2.57 -7.62 1.86
C TYR A 72 2.34 -8.76 0.87
N SER A 73 1.17 -8.76 0.21
CA SER A 73 0.90 -9.62 -0.94
C SER A 73 1.27 -8.90 -2.23
N THR A 74 2.32 -9.34 -2.93
CA THR A 74 2.78 -8.69 -4.16
C THR A 74 2.51 -9.54 -5.40
N PHE A 75 2.19 -8.89 -6.51
CA PHE A 75 2.13 -9.52 -7.82
C PHE A 75 3.45 -9.29 -8.57
N VAL A 76 4.13 -10.37 -8.93
CA VAL A 76 5.43 -10.39 -9.60
C VAL A 76 5.27 -11.07 -10.97
N PRO A 77 5.34 -10.33 -12.10
CA PRO A 77 5.06 -10.89 -13.41
C PRO A 77 5.83 -12.17 -13.76
N PRO A 78 7.17 -12.27 -13.61
CA PRO A 78 7.89 -13.49 -13.98
C PRO A 78 7.67 -14.67 -13.01
N ARG A 79 6.92 -14.49 -11.92
CA ARG A 79 6.59 -15.54 -10.93
C ARG A 79 5.13 -15.97 -11.02
N ASP A 80 4.24 -14.99 -11.10
CA ASP A 80 2.80 -15.17 -10.89
C ASP A 80 2.00 -15.22 -12.19
N MET A 81 2.60 -14.79 -13.30
CA MET A 81 1.93 -14.77 -14.60
C MET A 81 1.76 -16.18 -15.18
N GLN A 82 0.51 -16.52 -15.49
CA GLN A 82 0.17 -17.81 -16.08
C GLN A 82 0.37 -17.79 -17.61
N ALA A 83 0.94 -18.87 -18.14
CA ALA A 83 1.09 -19.04 -19.58
C ALA A 83 -0.28 -19.17 -20.27
N GLY A 84 -0.44 -18.52 -21.43
CA GLY A 84 -1.63 -18.68 -22.30
C GLY A 84 -2.58 -17.48 -22.39
N LYS A 85 -2.35 -16.40 -21.64
CA LYS A 85 -3.03 -15.10 -21.84
C LYS A 85 -2.14 -14.15 -22.65
N PHE A 86 -2.76 -13.20 -23.37
CA PHE A 86 -2.02 -12.09 -23.99
C PHE A 86 -1.32 -11.28 -22.90
N GLU A 87 -0.01 -11.08 -23.08
CA GLU A 87 0.86 -10.58 -22.02
C GLU A 87 0.46 -9.19 -21.53
N LEU A 88 0.16 -8.29 -22.47
CA LEU A 88 -0.22 -6.91 -22.16
C LEU A 88 -1.58 -6.82 -21.46
N ASP A 89 -2.59 -7.55 -21.94
CA ASP A 89 -3.93 -7.51 -21.34
C ASP A 89 -3.90 -8.03 -19.91
N TYR A 90 -3.10 -9.06 -19.65
CA TYR A 90 -2.92 -9.62 -18.33
C TYR A 90 -2.20 -8.67 -17.39
N ILE A 91 -1.12 -8.02 -17.83
CA ILE A 91 -0.45 -6.97 -17.05
C ILE A 91 -1.43 -5.85 -16.70
N MET A 92 -2.24 -5.41 -17.66
CA MET A 92 -3.26 -4.37 -17.42
C MET A 92 -4.33 -4.83 -16.41
N GLU A 93 -4.73 -6.11 -16.44
CA GLU A 93 -5.64 -6.71 -15.47
C GLU A 93 -5.04 -6.71 -14.05
N GLU A 94 -3.79 -7.15 -13.90
CA GLU A 94 -3.15 -7.26 -12.59
C GLU A 94 -2.72 -5.92 -12.00
N VAL A 95 -2.36 -4.95 -12.85
CA VAL A 95 -2.20 -3.55 -12.43
C VAL A 95 -3.52 -3.01 -11.87
N LYS A 96 -4.65 -3.30 -12.52
CA LYS A 96 -5.97 -2.91 -12.00
C LYS A 96 -6.33 -3.67 -10.72
N ASN A 97 -5.88 -4.91 -10.53
CA ASN A 97 -6.15 -5.70 -9.33
C ASN A 97 -5.21 -5.39 -8.15
N SER A 98 -4.26 -4.48 -8.32
CA SER A 98 -3.31 -4.08 -7.30
C SER A 98 -3.68 -2.74 -6.67
N LYS A 99 -3.48 -2.60 -5.35
CA LYS A 99 -3.70 -1.33 -4.65
C LYS A 99 -2.67 -0.29 -5.09
N ARG A 100 -1.41 -0.70 -5.23
CA ARG A 100 -0.28 0.17 -5.59
C ARG A 100 0.58 -0.46 -6.68
N ILE A 101 1.45 0.35 -7.28
CA ILE A 101 2.48 -0.08 -8.21
C ILE A 101 3.82 0.33 -7.62
N ILE A 102 4.73 -0.63 -7.47
CA ILE A 102 6.11 -0.38 -7.07
C ILE A 102 6.96 -0.51 -8.33
N ALA A 103 7.54 0.61 -8.77
CA ALA A 103 8.44 0.64 -9.91
C ALA A 103 9.89 0.71 -9.41
N PHE A 104 10.68 -0.31 -9.74
CA PHE A 104 12.12 -0.28 -9.51
C PHE A 104 12.80 0.34 -10.72
N VAL A 105 13.57 1.41 -10.48
CA VAL A 105 14.28 2.17 -11.51
C VAL A 105 15.73 2.30 -11.07
N ASN A 106 16.64 1.80 -11.91
CA ASN A 106 18.09 1.77 -11.71
C ASN A 106 18.78 2.43 -12.91
#